data_AF-A0A0N5AQW4-F1
#
_entry.id   AF-A0A0N5AQW4-F1
#
_cell.length_a   1.000
_cell.length_b   1.000
_cell.length_c   1.000
_cell.angle_alpha   90.00
_cell.angle_beta   90.00
_cell.angle_gamma   90.00
#
_symmetry.space_group_name_H-M   'P 1'
#
loop_
_entity.id
_entity.type
_entity.pdbx_description
1 polymer ?
#
loop_
_entity_poly.entity_id
_entity_poly.type
_entity_poly.pdbx_seq_one_letter_code
_entity_poly.pdbx_strand_id
1 'polypeptide(L)' 'MPAAFALSWKIQWLDSFPVPCGEKEAILKRIERFKPSAPPVFVEFSVSLSGIKVVLVNEKHNCNPALKHAYIYGS' A
#
# COMPACT_ATOMS: atom_id res chain seq x y z
N MET A 1 -19.85 1.03 -15.88
CA MET A 1 -20.08 0.03 -14.82
C MET A 1 -19.15 0.35 -13.66
N PRO A 2 -19.64 0.58 -12.43
CA PRO A 2 -18.74 0.77 -11.29
C PRO A 2 -17.97 -0.53 -11.07
N ALA A 3 -16.64 -0.46 -11.07
CA ALA A 3 -15.79 -1.60 -10.76
C ALA A 3 -16.15 -2.08 -9.34
N ALA A 4 -16.81 -3.23 -9.25
CA ALA A 4 -17.05 -3.89 -7.97
C ALA A 4 -15.66 -4.31 -7.44
N PHE A 5 -15.18 -3.63 -6.39
CA PHE A 5 -13.99 -4.08 -5.68
C PHE A 5 -14.31 -5.44 -5.07
N ALA A 6 -13.59 -6.47 -5.49
CA ALA A 6 -13.96 -7.86 -5.24
C ALA A 6 -13.65 -8.27 -3.80
N LEU A 7 -12.63 -7.67 -3.17
CA LEU A 7 -12.20 -7.96 -1.80
C LEU A 7 -11.60 -6.71 -1.15
N SER A 8 -11.95 -6.43 0.11
CA SER A 8 -11.29 -5.40 0.92
C SER A 8 -11.00 -5.90 2.34
N TRP A 9 -9.88 -5.43 2.90
CA TRP A 9 -9.44 -5.76 4.25
C TRP A 9 -8.89 -4.53 4.96
N LYS A 10 -9.07 -4.49 6.27
CA LYS A 10 -8.36 -3.54 7.13
C LYS A 10 -7.03 -4.15 7.56
N ILE A 11 -5.93 -3.52 7.19
CA ILE A 11 -4.57 -4.00 7.49
C ILE A 11 -3.73 -2.88 8.11
N GLN A 12 -2.64 -3.26 8.77
CA GLN A 12 -1.60 -2.31 9.17
C GLN A 12 -0.59 -2.17 8.03
N TRP A 13 -0.45 -0.94 7.52
CA TRP A 13 0.55 -0.56 6.56
C TRP A 13 1.82 -0.11 7.29
N LEU A 14 2.94 -0.82 7.08
CA LEU A 14 4.18 -0.60 7.82
C LEU A 14 4.96 0.61 7.30
N ASP A 15 5.39 0.58 6.04
CA ASP A 15 6.02 1.69 5.33
C ASP A 15 6.11 1.35 3.85
N SER A 16 6.62 2.28 3.04
CA SER A 16 6.98 2.03 1.64
C SER A 16 8.47 2.31 1.43
N PHE A 17 9.10 1.55 0.53
CA PHE A 17 10.49 1.79 0.17
C PHE A 17 10.66 1.70 -1.36
N PRO A 18 11.57 2.50 -1.94
CA PRO A 18 11.83 2.45 -3.38
C PRO A 18 12.48 1.12 -3.76
N VAL A 19 11.98 0.54 -4.85
CA VAL A 19 12.47 -0.71 -5.42
C VAL A 19 12.99 -0.45 -6.83
N PRO A 20 14.21 -0.89 -7.18
CA PRO A 20 14.70 -0.83 -8.55
C PRO A 20 13.87 -1.75 -9.45
N CYS A 21 13.49 -1.25 -10.62
CA CYS A 21 12.68 -2.00 -11.58
C CYS A 21 13.47 -3.23 -12.10
N GLY A 22 12.84 -4.41 -12.11
CA GLY A 22 13.36 -5.60 -12.77
C GLY A 22 14.09 -6.62 -11.89
N GLU A 23 14.38 -6.34 -10.62
CA GLU A 23 15.17 -7.26 -9.77
C GLU A 23 14.35 -7.86 -8.62
N LYS A 24 13.66 -8.98 -8.89
CA LYS A 24 12.88 -9.72 -7.88
C LYS A 24 13.71 -10.14 -6.66
N GLU A 25 14.95 -10.54 -6.89
CA GLU A 25 15.87 -10.96 -5.81
C GLU A 25 16.31 -9.79 -4.92
N ALA A 26 16.42 -8.59 -5.49
CA ALA A 26 16.73 -7.39 -4.74
C ALA A 26 15.57 -6.97 -3.82
N ILE A 27 14.33 -7.24 -4.22
CA ILE A 27 13.14 -7.03 -3.39
C ILE A 27 13.20 -7.90 -2.14
N LEU A 28 13.43 -9.21 -2.30
CA LEU A 28 13.48 -10.16 -1.18
C LEU A 28 14.56 -9.78 -0.16
N LYS A 29 15.78 -9.49 -0.62
CA LYS A 29 16.89 -9.03 0.24
C LYS A 29 16.58 -7.72 0.97
N ARG A 30 15.81 -6.82 0.33
CA ARG A 30 15.39 -5.57 0.97
C ARG A 30 14.31 -5.80 2.02
N ILE A 31 13.35 -6.69 1.77
CA ILE A 31 12.32 -7.04 2.75
C ILE A 31 12.95 -7.60 4.02
N GLU A 32 13.96 -8.46 3.91
CA GLU A 32 14.67 -9.01 5.08
C GLU A 32 15.36 -7.94 5.93
N ARG A 33 15.81 -6.85 5.29
CA ARG A 33 16.51 -5.74 5.97
C ARG A 33 15.61 -4.55 6.26
N PHE A 34 14.34 -4.65 5.89
CA PHE A 34 13.40 -3.54 5.97
C PHE A 34 13.08 -3.26 7.44
N LYS A 35 13.34 -2.01 7.85
CA LYS A 35 12.93 -1.48 9.14
C LYS A 35 12.04 -0.27 8.86
N PRO A 36 10.76 -0.30 9.27
CA PRO A 36 9.86 0.83 9.09
C PRO A 36 10.45 2.10 9.73
N SER A 37 10.39 3.21 9.02
CA SER A 37 10.85 4.51 9.54
C SER A 37 9.77 5.22 10.34
N ALA A 38 8.51 4.88 10.09
CA ALA A 38 7.32 5.43 10.71
C ALA A 38 6.52 4.33 11.45
N PRO A 39 5.67 4.71 12.43
CA PRO A 39 4.74 3.78 13.04
C PRO A 39 3.73 3.24 12.01
N PRO A 40 3.28 1.98 12.15
CA PRO A 40 2.27 1.41 11.27
C PRO A 40 0.97 2.22 11.25
N VAL A 41 0.37 2.38 10.08
CA VAL A 41 -0.92 3.07 9.89
C VAL A 41 -2.00 2.09 9.46
N PHE A 42 -3.21 2.25 9.99
CA PHE A 42 -4.34 1.42 9.57
C PHE A 42 -4.90 1.89 8.23
N VAL A 43 -5.02 0.96 7.28
CA VAL A 43 -5.53 1.22 5.94
C VAL A 43 -6.59 0.20 5.55
N GLU A 44 -7.51 0.61 4.69
CA GLU A 44 -8.37 -0.27 3.93
C GLU A 44 -7.67 -0.56 2.60
N PHE A 45 -7.33 -1.82 2.42
CA PHE A 45 -6.69 -2.36 1.23
C PHE A 45 -7.74 -3.08 0.40
N SER A 46 -7.98 -2.61 -0.82
CA SER A 46 -9.00 -3.16 -1.72
C SER A 46 -8.37 -3.62 -3.02
N VAL A 47 -8.74 -4.81 -3.47
CA VAL A 47 -8.29 -5.41 -4.73
C VAL A 47 -9.48 -5.58 -5.67
N SER A 48 -9.27 -5.25 -6.94
CA SER A 48 -10.23 -5.37 -8.02
C SER A 48 -9.54 -5.86 -9.29
N LEU A 49 -10.34 -6.24 -10.29
CA LEU A 49 -9.84 -6.55 -11.64
C LEU A 49 -9.11 -5.35 -12.28
N SER A 50 -9.43 -4.12 -11.85
CA SER A 50 -8.78 -2.89 -12.33
C SER A 50 -7.53 -2.49 -11.55
N GLY A 51 -7.20 -3.19 -10.47
CA GLY A 51 -6.01 -2.91 -9.66
C GLY A 51 -6.28 -2.79 -8.16
N ILE A 52 -5.30 -2.20 -7.48
CA ILE A 52 -5.24 -2.08 -6.02
C ILE A 52 -5.54 -0.64 -5.60
N LYS A 53 -6.34 -0.48 -4.55
CA LYS A 53 -6.63 0.80 -3.90
C LYS A 53 -6.29 0.69 -2.41
N VAL A 54 -5.56 1.68 -1.90
CA VAL A 54 -5.21 1.77 -0.47
C VAL A 54 -5.74 3.09 0.08
N VAL A 55 -6.53 3.03 1.15
CA VAL A 55 -7.15 4.21 1.78
C VAL A 55 -6.83 4.21 3.27
N LEU A 56 -6.39 5.34 3.81
CA LEU A 56 -6.23 5.50 5.26
C LEU A 56 -7.55 5.32 6.00
N VAL A 57 -7.57 4.45 7.01
CA VAL A 57 -8.70 4.35 7.95
C VAL A 57 -8.43 5.37 9.05
N ASN A 58 -8.84 6.62 8.81
CA ASN A 58 -8.70 7.68 9.80
C ASN A 58 -9.69 7.45 10.96
N GLU A 59 -9.22 6.94 12.09
CA GLU A 59 -9.90 7.16 13.37
C GLU A 59 -9.59 8.60 13.81
N LYS A 60 -10.32 9.57 13.26
CA LYS A 60 -10.35 11.01 13.65
C LYS A 60 -8.97 11.70 13.76
N HIS A 61 -8.72 12.63 12.83
CA HIS A 61 -7.64 13.65 12.87
C HIS A 61 -6.19 13.14 12.81
N ASN A 62 -5.70 12.82 11.61
CA ASN A 62 -4.55 13.56 11.07
C ASN A 62 -4.46 13.37 9.55
N CYS A 63 -4.62 14.46 8.81
CA CYS A 63 -4.46 14.45 7.36
C CYS A 63 -2.95 14.50 7.07
N ASN A 64 -2.28 13.34 6.98
CA ASN A 64 -0.92 13.30 6.46
C ASN A 64 -0.97 13.32 4.92
N PRO A 65 -0.53 14.40 4.25
CA PRO A 65 -0.65 14.55 2.80
C PRO A 65 0.22 13.57 1.99
N ALA A 66 1.05 12.75 2.63
CA ALA A 66 1.95 11.79 1.98
C ALA A 66 1.23 10.54 1.40
N LEU A 67 0.00 10.23 1.83
CA LEU A 67 -0.73 9.03 1.38
C LEU A 67 -1.73 9.33 0.23
N LYS A 68 -1.42 10.33 -0.60
CA LYS A 68 -2.17 10.58 -1.84
C LYS A 68 -1.90 9.44 -2.83
N HIS A 69 -2.78 8.44 -2.79
CA HIS A 69 -3.10 7.48 -3.85
C HIS A 69 -1.90 6.76 -4.49
N ALA A 70 -1.43 5.69 -3.85
CA ALA A 70 -0.61 4.69 -4.55
C ALA A 70 -1.51 3.84 -5.46
N TYR A 71 -1.51 4.13 -6.76
CA TYR A 71 -2.06 3.25 -7.79
C TYR A 71 -0.93 2.36 -8.30
N ILE A 72 -1.00 1.06 -8.03
CA ILE A 72 -0.12 0.10 -8.72
C ILE A 72 -0.86 -0.36 -9.97
N TYR A 73 -0.53 0.25 -11.12
CA TYR A 73 -0.92 -0.27 -12.42
C TYR A 73 0.02 -1.42 -12.80
N GLY A 74 -0.54 -2.63 -12.95
CA GLY A 74 0.14 -3.73 -13.62
C GLY A 74 0.06 -3.52 -15.12
N SER A 75 1.21 -3.55 -15.79
CA SER A 75 1.33 -3.66 -17.26
C SER A 75 1.19 -5.11 -17.68
#